data_AF-H2PQR5-F1
#
_entry.id   AF-H2PQR5-F1
#
_cell.length_a   1.000
_cell.length_b   1.000
_cell.length_c   1.000
_cell.angle_alpha   90.00
_cell.angle_beta   90.00
_cell.angle_gamma   90.00
#
_symmetry.space_group_name_H-M   'P 1'
#
loop_
_entity.id
_entity.type
_entity.pdbx_description
1 polymer ?
#
loop_
_entity_poly.entity_id
_entity_poly.type
_entity_poly.pdbx_seq_one_letter_code
_entity_poly.pdbx_strand_id
1 'polypeptide(L)'
;MNGEAICSALPTIPYHKLADLRYLNRGASGTVSSARHADWRVQVAVKHLHIHTPLLDSERKDVLREAEILHKARFSYILPILGICNEPEFLGIVTEYMPNGSLNELLHRKTEYPDVAWPLRFRILHEIALGVNYLHNMTPPLLHHDLKTQNILLDNEFHVKIADFGLSKWRMMSLSQSRSSKSAPEGGTIIYMPPENYEPGQKSRASIKHDIYSYAVITWEVLSRKQPFEDVTNPLQIMYSVSQGHRPVINEESLPYDIPHRARMISLIESGWAQNPDERPSFLKCLIELEPVLRTFEEITLLEAVIQLKKTKLQSVSSAIHLCDKKKKELSLNIPVNHGPQEESCGSSQLHENSGSPETSRSLPAPQDNEFLSRKAQDCSFMKLHHCPGNHSWDSTISASQRAAFCDHKTTPCSSAIINPLSTAGNSERLQPGIAQQWIQSKREDIVNQMTEACLNQSLDALLSRDLIMKEDYELVSTKPTRTSKVRQLLDTTDIQGEEFAKVIVQKLKDNKQMGLQPYPEILVVSRSPSLNLLQNKSM
;
A
#
# COMPACT_ATOMS: atom_id res chain seq x y z
N MET A 1 9.52 -5.22 -30.40
CA MET A 1 8.06 -5.15 -30.64
C MET A 1 7.56 -3.91 -29.92
N ASN A 2 6.99 -2.94 -30.61
CA ASN A 2 6.39 -1.76 -29.97
C ASN A 2 5.00 -2.17 -29.48
N GLY A 3 4.89 -2.58 -28.22
CA GLY A 3 3.58 -2.78 -27.59
C GLY A 3 2.92 -1.43 -27.37
N GLU A 4 1.66 -1.29 -27.79
CA GLU A 4 0.86 -0.10 -27.51
C GLU A 4 0.62 0.00 -26.00
N ALA A 5 0.87 1.17 -25.42
CA ALA A 5 0.80 1.36 -23.98
C ALA A 5 -0.67 1.53 -23.51
N ILE A 6 -1.22 0.49 -22.87
CA ILE A 6 -2.52 0.56 -22.21
C ILE A 6 -2.41 1.48 -21.00
N CYS A 7 -3.03 2.65 -21.06
CA CYS A 7 -2.97 3.67 -20.01
C CYS A 7 -4.26 3.71 -19.19
N SER A 8 -4.14 3.48 -17.88
CA SER A 8 -5.21 3.75 -16.90
C SER A 8 -5.04 5.19 -16.40
N ALA A 9 -6.10 6.00 -16.43
CA ALA A 9 -6.10 7.33 -15.81
C ALA A 9 -6.38 7.22 -14.30
N LEU A 10 -5.79 8.10 -13.50
CA LEU A 10 -6.12 8.24 -12.07
C LEU A 10 -7.40 9.10 -11.94
N PRO A 11 -8.47 8.63 -11.29
CA PRO A 11 -9.69 9.41 -11.13
C PRO A 11 -9.48 10.66 -10.26
N THR A 12 -10.06 11.78 -10.67
CA THR A 12 -10.25 12.95 -9.80
C THR A 12 -11.56 12.80 -9.04
N ILE A 13 -11.52 12.85 -7.71
CA ILE A 13 -12.67 12.70 -6.83
C ILE A 13 -13.03 14.09 -6.26
N PRO A 14 -14.20 14.66 -6.58
CA PRO A 14 -14.62 15.96 -6.02
C PRO A 14 -14.78 15.89 -4.50
N TYR A 15 -14.41 16.95 -3.78
CA TYR A 15 -14.43 16.95 -2.31
C TYR A 15 -15.80 16.58 -1.71
N HIS A 16 -16.89 17.07 -2.30
CA HIS A 16 -18.26 16.78 -1.85
C HIS A 16 -18.68 15.30 -1.96
N LYS A 17 -17.89 14.45 -2.63
CA LYS A 17 -18.09 12.99 -2.66
C LYS A 17 -17.48 12.27 -1.45
N LEU A 18 -16.67 12.95 -0.63
CA LEU A 18 -16.04 12.41 0.57
C LEU A 18 -16.90 12.74 1.80
N ALA A 19 -17.92 11.91 2.05
CA ALA A 19 -18.81 12.05 3.21
C ALA A 19 -18.16 11.52 4.50
N ASP A 20 -18.71 11.91 5.66
CA ASP A 20 -18.31 11.41 6.98
C ASP A 20 -16.80 11.53 7.27
N LEU A 21 -16.16 12.62 6.84
CA LEU A 21 -14.73 12.84 6.99
C LEU A 21 -14.33 12.91 8.48
N ARG A 22 -13.62 11.90 8.98
CA ARG A 22 -13.19 11.76 10.38
C ARG A 22 -11.68 11.62 10.45
N TYR A 23 -11.05 12.51 11.21
CA TYR A 23 -9.62 12.46 11.55
C TYR A 23 -9.23 11.08 12.11
N LEU A 24 -8.11 10.54 11.63
CA LEU A 24 -7.48 9.32 12.16
C LEU A 24 -6.12 9.62 12.79
N ASN A 25 -5.23 10.29 12.03
CA ASN A 25 -3.84 10.52 12.44
C ASN A 25 -3.25 11.75 11.73
N ARG A 26 -2.13 12.26 12.24
CA ARG A 26 -1.31 13.32 11.63
C ARG A 26 0.16 12.92 11.69
N GLY A 27 0.83 12.92 10.54
CA GLY A 27 2.27 12.69 10.43
C GLY A 27 2.99 13.85 9.75
N ALA A 28 4.29 13.71 9.54
CA ALA A 28 5.09 14.69 8.79
C ALA A 28 4.63 14.83 7.32
N SER A 29 4.04 13.77 6.75
CA SER A 29 3.51 13.72 5.39
C SER A 29 2.04 14.21 5.25
N GLY A 30 1.44 14.75 6.32
CA GLY A 30 0.10 15.37 6.30
C GLY A 30 -0.88 14.79 7.32
N THR A 31 -2.17 15.01 7.09
CA THR A 31 -3.27 14.50 7.91
C THR A 31 -3.95 13.33 7.19
N VAL A 32 -4.26 12.26 7.92
CA VAL A 32 -5.02 11.11 7.41
C VAL A 32 -6.40 11.10 8.06
N SER A 33 -7.43 11.08 7.22
CA SER A 33 -8.83 10.98 7.62
C SER A 33 -9.49 9.76 6.98
N SER A 34 -10.45 9.13 7.66
CA SER A 34 -11.40 8.21 7.03
C SER A 34 -12.56 8.99 6.43
N ALA A 35 -13.13 8.50 5.34
CA ALA A 35 -14.35 9.01 4.73
C ALA A 35 -15.18 7.86 4.16
N ARG A 36 -16.39 8.17 3.70
CA ARG A 36 -17.19 7.29 2.84
C ARG A 36 -17.37 7.94 1.48
N HIS A 37 -17.03 7.23 0.40
CA HIS A 37 -17.30 7.74 -0.94
C HIS A 37 -18.81 7.69 -1.23
N ALA A 38 -19.41 8.84 -1.53
CA ALA A 38 -20.86 8.99 -1.67
C ALA A 38 -21.47 8.08 -2.74
N ASP A 39 -20.82 7.96 -3.91
CA ASP A 39 -21.32 7.16 -5.03
C ASP A 39 -20.96 5.67 -4.89
N TRP A 40 -19.67 5.35 -4.72
CA TRP A 40 -19.17 3.97 -4.59
C TRP A 40 -19.60 3.26 -3.31
N ARG A 41 -20.13 3.99 -2.31
CA ARG A 41 -20.60 3.49 -1.00
C ARG A 41 -19.57 2.77 -0.12
N VAL A 42 -18.31 2.69 -0.53
CA VAL A 42 -17.19 2.13 0.26
C VAL A 42 -16.57 3.14 1.22
N GLN A 43 -15.92 2.64 2.27
CA GLN A 43 -15.07 3.45 3.15
C GLN A 43 -13.69 3.64 2.50
N VAL A 44 -13.14 4.85 2.62
CA VAL A 44 -11.85 5.24 2.03
C VAL A 44 -10.98 5.92 3.08
N ALA A 45 -9.67 5.90 2.87
CA ALA A 45 -8.73 6.78 3.58
C ALA A 45 -8.35 7.95 2.69
N VAL A 46 -8.14 9.13 3.28
CA VAL A 46 -7.79 10.37 2.61
C VAL A 46 -6.57 10.97 3.29
N LYS A 47 -5.40 10.89 2.65
CA LYS A 47 -4.17 11.57 3.08
C LYS A 47 -4.16 12.96 2.46
N HIS A 48 -4.39 14.00 3.25
CA HIS A 48 -4.54 15.38 2.79
C HIS A 48 -3.62 16.34 3.53
N LEU A 49 -3.30 17.46 2.86
CA LEU A 49 -2.52 18.54 3.46
C LEU A 49 -3.36 19.35 4.47
N HIS A 50 -2.71 20.31 5.13
CA HIS A 50 -3.30 21.11 6.19
C HIS A 50 -4.37 22.08 5.65
N ILE A 51 -5.62 21.86 6.03
CA ILE A 51 -6.81 22.63 5.62
C ILE A 51 -6.73 24.12 6.03
N HIS A 52 -5.90 24.46 7.01
CA HIS A 52 -5.79 25.81 7.58
C HIS A 52 -4.55 26.60 7.12
N THR A 53 -3.77 26.06 6.18
CA THR A 53 -2.60 26.76 5.61
C THR A 53 -2.75 26.84 4.09
N PRO A 54 -2.52 28.01 3.46
CA PRO A 54 -2.57 28.12 2.00
C PRO A 54 -1.54 27.19 1.37
N LEU A 55 -2.00 26.34 0.43
CA LEU A 55 -1.20 25.31 -0.22
C LEU A 55 -0.09 25.93 -1.07
N LEU A 56 1.18 25.59 -0.78
CA LEU A 56 2.28 25.98 -1.67
C LEU A 56 2.29 25.09 -2.92
N ASP A 57 2.61 25.68 -4.09
CA ASP A 57 2.75 24.94 -5.35
C ASP A 57 3.77 23.79 -5.28
N SER A 58 4.78 23.91 -4.40
CA SER A 58 5.74 22.83 -4.13
C SER A 58 5.09 21.63 -3.45
N GLU A 59 4.26 21.87 -2.44
CA GLU A 59 3.54 20.82 -1.71
C GLU A 59 2.50 20.15 -2.60
N ARG A 60 1.79 20.93 -3.43
CA ARG A 60 0.86 20.39 -4.43
C ARG A 60 1.57 19.47 -5.42
N LYS A 61 2.76 19.84 -5.89
CA LYS A 61 3.59 18.99 -6.78
C LYS A 61 4.09 17.72 -6.11
N ASP A 62 4.47 17.79 -4.83
CA ASP A 62 4.96 16.61 -4.10
C ASP A 62 3.82 15.60 -3.83
N VAL A 63 2.61 16.05 -3.48
CA VAL A 63 1.42 15.17 -3.33
C VAL A 63 0.97 14.59 -4.68
N LEU A 64 0.96 15.38 -5.75
CA LEU A 64 0.66 14.88 -7.11
C LEU A 64 1.67 13.81 -7.55
N ARG A 65 2.95 13.96 -7.21
CA ARG A 65 3.99 12.96 -7.48
C ARG A 65 3.76 11.68 -6.68
N GLU A 66 3.42 11.76 -5.40
CA GLU A 66 3.11 10.58 -4.58
C GLU A 66 1.89 9.82 -5.16
N ALA A 67 0.85 10.53 -5.56
CA ALA A 67 -0.33 9.94 -6.20
C ALA A 67 0.02 9.24 -7.55
N GLU A 68 0.87 9.85 -8.37
CA GLU A 68 1.35 9.25 -9.62
C GLU A 68 2.20 7.99 -9.37
N ILE A 69 3.04 7.99 -8.33
CA ILE A 69 3.84 6.83 -7.92
C ILE A 69 2.93 5.68 -7.49
N LEU A 70 1.98 5.91 -6.58
CA LEU A 70 1.00 4.91 -6.13
C LEU A 70 0.17 4.36 -7.30
N HIS A 71 -0.21 5.21 -8.25
CA HIS A 71 -1.02 4.81 -9.40
C HIS A 71 -0.26 3.88 -10.37
N LYS A 72 1.05 4.07 -10.50
CA LYS A 72 1.93 3.19 -11.30
C LYS A 72 2.33 1.93 -10.55
N ALA A 73 2.47 1.98 -9.23
CA ALA A 73 2.95 0.90 -8.37
C ALA A 73 1.85 -0.09 -7.93
N ARG A 74 0.79 -0.26 -8.71
CA ARG A 74 -0.35 -1.13 -8.37
C ARG A 74 0.05 -2.60 -8.36
N PHE A 75 0.02 -3.21 -7.17
CA PHE A 75 0.30 -4.62 -6.93
C PHE A 75 -0.35 -5.10 -5.63
N SER A 76 -0.51 -6.42 -5.46
CA SER A 76 -1.32 -7.04 -4.38
C SER A 76 -0.97 -6.56 -2.97
N TYR A 77 0.31 -6.23 -2.73
CA TYR A 77 0.82 -5.81 -1.41
C TYR A 77 1.19 -4.32 -1.34
N ILE A 78 0.75 -3.51 -2.29
CA ILE A 78 0.89 -2.05 -2.29
C ILE A 78 -0.49 -1.43 -2.04
N LEU A 79 -0.56 -0.33 -1.27
CA LEU A 79 -1.81 0.35 -0.94
C LEU A 79 -2.53 0.85 -2.20
N PRO A 80 -3.77 0.38 -2.51
CA PRO A 80 -4.45 0.81 -3.71
C PRO A 80 -4.92 2.26 -3.63
N ILE A 81 -4.45 3.09 -4.57
CA ILE A 81 -4.98 4.42 -4.82
C ILE A 81 -6.24 4.35 -5.69
N LEU A 82 -7.32 4.93 -5.17
CA LEU A 82 -8.63 5.00 -5.80
C LEU A 82 -8.82 6.30 -6.60
N GLY A 83 -8.14 7.38 -6.19
CA GLY A 83 -8.17 8.67 -6.89
C GLY A 83 -7.46 9.77 -6.13
N ILE A 84 -7.60 11.00 -6.62
CA ILE A 84 -7.09 12.21 -5.98
C ILE A 84 -8.18 13.27 -5.89
N CYS A 85 -8.31 13.91 -4.73
CA CYS A 85 -9.09 15.14 -4.57
C CYS A 85 -8.14 16.33 -4.78
N ASN A 86 -8.37 17.14 -5.81
CA ASN A 86 -7.46 18.21 -6.25
C ASN A 86 -8.22 19.54 -6.43
N GLU A 87 -8.75 20.06 -5.32
CA GLU A 87 -9.46 21.32 -5.26
C GLU A 87 -8.49 22.49 -4.95
N PRO A 88 -8.92 23.76 -5.07
CA PRO A 88 -8.11 24.91 -4.68
C PRO A 88 -7.71 24.89 -3.19
N GLU A 89 -8.66 24.63 -2.29
CA GLU A 89 -8.48 24.65 -0.83
C GLU A 89 -8.26 23.27 -0.21
N PHE A 90 -8.43 22.18 -0.97
CA PHE A 90 -8.27 20.81 -0.47
C PHE A 90 -7.54 19.92 -1.48
N LEU A 91 -6.38 19.40 -1.07
CA LEU A 91 -5.61 18.43 -1.82
C LEU A 91 -5.40 17.17 -0.99
N GLY A 92 -5.79 16.01 -1.52
CA GLY A 92 -5.58 14.73 -0.84
C GLY A 92 -5.65 13.50 -1.74
N ILE A 93 -4.84 12.50 -1.39
CA ILE A 93 -4.79 11.18 -2.02
C ILE A 93 -5.88 10.31 -1.38
N VAL A 94 -6.72 9.68 -2.20
CA VAL A 94 -7.80 8.79 -1.74
C VAL A 94 -7.42 7.35 -2.02
N THR A 95 -7.34 6.54 -0.97
CA THR A 95 -6.96 5.12 -1.03
C THR A 95 -8.04 4.23 -0.42
N GLU A 96 -7.91 2.91 -0.59
CA GLU A 96 -8.65 1.96 0.23
C GLU A 96 -8.41 2.22 1.73
N TYR A 97 -9.44 2.02 2.55
CA TYR A 97 -9.35 2.09 4.00
C TYR A 97 -8.85 0.77 4.58
N MET A 98 -7.84 0.83 5.45
CA MET A 98 -7.20 -0.34 6.08
C MET A 98 -7.72 -0.52 7.51
N PRO A 99 -8.72 -1.41 7.75
CA PRO A 99 -9.43 -1.49 9.03
C PRO A 99 -8.60 -2.10 10.17
N ASN A 100 -7.50 -2.79 9.85
CA ASN A 100 -6.56 -3.33 10.84
C ASN A 100 -5.36 -2.43 11.10
N GLY A 101 -5.36 -1.20 10.58
CA GLY A 101 -4.37 -0.18 10.89
C GLY A 101 -2.99 -0.55 10.36
N SER A 102 -1.98 -0.35 11.19
CA SER A 102 -0.56 -0.57 10.88
C SER A 102 0.01 -1.79 11.61
N LEU A 103 1.06 -2.38 11.03
CA LEU A 103 1.85 -3.44 11.66
C LEU A 103 2.41 -2.99 13.03
N ASN A 104 2.80 -1.73 13.17
CA ASN A 104 3.20 -1.13 14.44
C ASN A 104 2.15 -1.33 15.54
N GLU A 105 0.86 -1.11 15.23
CA GLU A 105 -0.22 -1.29 16.20
C GLU A 105 -0.42 -2.78 16.55
N LEU A 106 -0.36 -3.68 15.56
CA LEU A 106 -0.43 -5.13 15.79
C LEU A 106 0.70 -5.64 16.69
N LEU A 107 1.94 -5.17 16.47
CA LEU A 107 3.09 -5.62 17.25
C LEU A 107 3.08 -5.08 18.68
N HIS A 108 2.75 -3.79 18.87
CA HIS A 108 3.00 -3.10 20.14
C HIS A 108 1.76 -2.88 21.03
N ARG A 109 0.53 -2.95 20.50
CA ARG A 109 -0.69 -2.95 21.34
C ARG A 109 -0.95 -4.31 21.96
N LYS A 110 -0.04 -4.77 22.83
CA LYS A 110 -0.07 -6.10 23.47
C LYS A 110 -1.34 -6.36 24.30
N THR A 111 -2.06 -5.32 24.74
CA THR A 111 -3.38 -5.46 25.40
C THR A 111 -4.52 -5.73 24.40
N GLU A 112 -4.45 -5.19 23.19
CA GLU A 112 -5.44 -5.42 22.11
C GLU A 112 -5.14 -6.73 21.37
N TYR A 113 -3.85 -7.06 21.24
CA TYR A 113 -3.32 -8.24 20.56
C TYR A 113 -2.31 -8.96 21.46
N PRO A 114 -2.75 -9.69 22.51
CA PRO A 114 -1.85 -10.44 23.40
C PRO A 114 -1.01 -11.44 22.61
N ASP A 115 -1.67 -12.24 21.77
CA ASP A 115 -1.04 -13.25 20.93
C ASP A 115 -1.11 -12.85 19.46
N VAL A 116 0.02 -12.99 18.76
CA VAL A 116 0.12 -12.91 17.29
C VAL A 116 0.88 -14.15 16.85
N ALA A 117 0.18 -15.13 16.28
CA ALA A 117 0.72 -16.45 15.99
C ALA A 117 1.77 -16.41 14.86
N TRP A 118 2.74 -17.33 14.92
CA TRP A 118 3.86 -17.40 13.98
C TRP A 118 3.44 -17.45 12.48
N PRO A 119 2.46 -18.26 12.04
CA PRO A 119 2.08 -18.33 10.62
C PRO A 119 1.76 -16.96 10.01
N LEU A 120 1.01 -16.12 10.76
CA LEU A 120 0.66 -14.77 10.32
C LEU A 120 1.88 -13.84 10.31
N ARG A 121 2.78 -13.92 11.30
CA ARG A 121 4.00 -13.11 11.32
C ARG A 121 4.88 -13.42 10.10
N PHE A 122 5.06 -14.69 9.78
CA PHE A 122 5.82 -15.10 8.60
C PHE A 122 5.14 -14.71 7.28
N ARG A 123 3.80 -14.79 7.19
CA ARG A 123 3.06 -14.24 6.05
C ARG A 123 3.31 -12.75 5.88
N ILE A 124 3.18 -11.95 6.94
CA ILE A 124 3.42 -10.50 6.89
C ILE A 124 4.82 -10.19 6.36
N LEU A 125 5.86 -10.87 6.87
CA LEU A 125 7.23 -10.70 6.39
C LEU A 125 7.38 -11.02 4.90
N HIS A 126 6.79 -12.14 4.46
CA HIS A 126 6.78 -12.54 3.05
C HIS A 126 6.09 -11.53 2.14
N GLU A 127 4.93 -11.01 2.54
CA GLU A 127 4.15 -10.07 1.74
C GLU A 127 4.82 -8.69 1.65
N ILE A 128 5.48 -8.22 2.71
CA ILE A 128 6.36 -7.05 2.64
C ILE A 128 7.49 -7.33 1.63
N ALA A 129 8.16 -8.48 1.72
CA ALA A 129 9.24 -8.82 0.80
C ALA A 129 8.78 -8.92 -0.66
N LEU A 130 7.59 -9.48 -0.93
CA LEU A 130 6.97 -9.52 -2.26
C LEU A 130 6.63 -8.11 -2.76
N GLY A 131 6.03 -7.27 -1.92
CA GLY A 131 5.69 -5.89 -2.25
C GLY A 131 6.93 -5.07 -2.63
N VAL A 132 7.99 -5.10 -1.82
CA VAL A 132 9.22 -4.35 -2.13
C VAL A 132 9.98 -4.96 -3.31
N ASN A 133 9.98 -6.29 -3.46
CA ASN A 133 10.55 -6.94 -4.65
C ASN A 133 9.85 -6.46 -5.93
N TYR A 134 8.52 -6.33 -5.93
CA TYR A 134 7.78 -5.77 -7.07
C TYR A 134 8.26 -4.33 -7.38
N LEU A 135 8.33 -3.44 -6.38
CA LEU A 135 8.81 -2.05 -6.56
C LEU A 135 10.22 -2.01 -7.18
N HIS A 136 11.12 -2.86 -6.70
CA HIS A 136 12.51 -2.96 -7.18
C HIS A 136 12.63 -3.56 -8.59
N ASN A 137 11.62 -4.29 -9.08
CA ASN A 137 11.55 -4.85 -10.43
C ASN A 137 10.75 -3.98 -11.43
N MET A 138 10.18 -2.85 -10.98
CA MET A 138 9.60 -1.86 -11.90
C MET A 138 10.66 -1.30 -12.87
N THR A 139 10.22 -0.73 -14.00
CA THR A 139 11.10 -0.11 -14.99
C THR A 139 10.78 1.38 -15.18
N PRO A 140 11.60 2.31 -14.66
CA PRO A 140 12.77 2.09 -13.80
C PRO A 140 12.40 1.58 -12.40
N PRO A 141 13.36 1.00 -11.64
CA PRO A 141 13.10 0.56 -10.27
C PRO A 141 12.62 1.71 -9.38
N LEU A 142 11.62 1.42 -8.55
CA LEU A 142 11.09 2.30 -7.52
C LEU A 142 11.65 1.88 -6.17
N LEU A 143 12.30 2.82 -5.47
CA LEU A 143 12.86 2.61 -4.14
C LEU A 143 11.97 3.33 -3.13
N HIS A 144 11.64 2.69 -2.01
CA HIS A 144 10.66 3.21 -1.06
C HIS A 144 11.25 4.31 -0.16
N HIS A 145 12.45 4.06 0.40
CA HIS A 145 13.23 4.96 1.27
C HIS A 145 12.59 5.37 2.62
N ASP A 146 11.46 4.78 3.00
CA ASP A 146 10.78 5.02 4.29
C ASP A 146 9.97 3.80 4.75
N LEU A 147 10.55 2.59 4.61
CA LEU A 147 9.92 1.38 5.16
C LEU A 147 10.06 1.39 6.68
N LYS A 148 8.93 1.28 7.36
CA LYS A 148 8.79 1.22 8.82
C LYS A 148 7.47 0.56 9.19
N THR A 149 7.32 0.01 10.40
CA THR A 149 6.11 -0.74 10.79
C THR A 149 4.83 0.10 10.80
N GLN A 150 4.93 1.43 10.83
CA GLN A 150 3.80 2.35 10.70
C GLN A 150 3.31 2.49 9.23
N ASN A 151 4.20 2.27 8.25
CA ASN A 151 3.93 2.35 6.81
C ASN A 151 3.52 1.00 6.18
N ILE A 152 3.54 -0.08 6.97
CA ILE A 152 2.99 -1.38 6.60
C ILE A 152 1.56 -1.43 7.14
N LEU A 153 0.56 -1.23 6.27
CA LEU A 153 -0.85 -1.29 6.65
C LEU A 153 -1.41 -2.71 6.50
N LEU A 154 -2.52 -2.96 7.20
CA LEU A 154 -3.17 -4.27 7.29
C LEU A 154 -4.63 -4.16 6.87
N ASP A 155 -4.99 -4.94 5.84
CA ASP A 155 -6.38 -5.04 5.39
C ASP A 155 -7.25 -5.88 6.35
N ASN A 156 -8.52 -6.12 5.99
CA ASN A 156 -9.48 -6.82 6.85
C ASN A 156 -9.05 -8.26 7.20
N GLU A 157 -8.26 -8.91 6.34
CA GLU A 157 -7.74 -10.27 6.50
C GLU A 157 -6.31 -10.30 7.07
N PHE A 158 -5.77 -9.13 7.47
CA PHE A 158 -4.39 -8.90 7.90
C PHE A 158 -3.35 -9.18 6.81
N HIS A 159 -3.71 -9.03 5.52
CA HIS A 159 -2.71 -8.99 4.45
C HIS A 159 -2.08 -7.60 4.38
N VAL A 160 -0.82 -7.56 3.94
CA VAL A 160 0.01 -6.35 3.90
C VAL A 160 -0.39 -5.43 2.75
N LYS A 161 -0.45 -4.12 3.03
CA LYS A 161 -0.44 -3.03 2.05
C LYS A 161 0.64 -2.00 2.41
N ILE A 162 1.71 -1.94 1.63
CA ILE A 162 2.80 -0.95 1.79
C ILE A 162 2.29 0.45 1.39
N ALA A 163 2.56 1.45 2.23
CA ALA A 163 2.03 2.81 2.12
C ALA A 163 3.08 3.92 2.38
N ASP A 164 2.68 5.17 2.19
CA ASP A 164 3.49 6.41 2.28
C ASP A 164 4.71 6.45 1.34
N PHE A 165 4.46 6.81 0.09
CA PHE A 165 5.48 6.92 -0.96
C PHE A 165 6.10 8.33 -1.04
N GLY A 166 5.88 9.19 -0.04
CA GLY A 166 6.32 10.58 -0.04
C GLY A 166 7.85 10.78 -0.14
N LEU A 167 8.64 9.79 0.26
CA LEU A 167 10.11 9.78 0.14
C LEU A 167 10.64 8.90 -1.01
N SER A 168 9.75 8.21 -1.74
CA SER A 168 10.12 7.22 -2.75
C SER A 168 10.70 7.83 -4.03
N LYS A 169 11.61 7.09 -4.69
CA LYS A 169 12.41 7.60 -5.82
C LYS A 169 12.55 6.59 -6.95
N TRP A 170 12.33 7.07 -8.16
CA TRP A 170 12.68 6.35 -9.40
C TRP A 170 14.20 6.38 -9.63
N ARG A 171 14.81 5.21 -9.74
CA ARG A 171 16.28 5.03 -9.80
C ARG A 171 16.99 5.83 -10.91
N MET A 172 16.33 6.09 -12.04
CA MET A 172 16.89 6.91 -13.12
C MET A 172 17.01 8.39 -12.73
N MET A 173 16.05 8.95 -11.99
CA MET A 173 16.04 10.37 -11.60
C MET A 173 17.08 10.69 -10.52
N SER A 174 17.39 9.73 -9.65
CA SER A 174 18.45 9.87 -8.62
C SER A 174 19.87 9.96 -9.17
N LEU A 175 20.12 9.51 -10.41
CA LEU A 175 21.44 9.63 -11.05
C LEU A 175 21.69 11.04 -11.61
N SER A 176 20.64 11.76 -12.00
CA SER A 176 20.73 13.11 -12.57
C SER A 176 20.54 14.25 -11.56
N GLN A 177 19.93 14.00 -10.40
CA GLN A 177 19.64 15.03 -9.38
C GLN A 177 20.37 14.77 -8.05
N SER A 178 21.69 14.93 -8.04
CA SER A 178 22.51 14.87 -6.81
C SER A 178 22.48 16.14 -5.95
N ARG A 179 21.66 17.14 -6.29
CA ARG A 179 21.69 18.50 -5.69
C ARG A 179 20.34 19.00 -5.14
N SER A 180 19.59 18.15 -4.44
CA SER A 180 18.57 18.61 -3.50
C SER A 180 19.12 18.56 -2.07
N SER A 181 19.72 19.67 -1.63
CA SER A 181 20.12 19.88 -0.24
C SER A 181 18.89 20.17 0.62
N LYS A 182 18.10 19.13 0.94
CA LYS A 182 17.26 19.14 2.14
C LYS A 182 18.07 18.50 3.27
N SER A 183 18.10 19.16 4.42
CA SER A 183 18.61 18.62 5.68
C SER A 183 17.89 17.31 6.05
N ALA A 184 18.44 16.57 7.03
CA ALA A 184 17.77 15.38 7.56
C ALA A 184 16.29 15.70 7.89
N PRO A 185 15.33 14.86 7.49
CA PRO A 185 13.92 15.18 7.62
C PRO A 185 13.53 15.29 9.10
N GLU A 186 13.00 16.45 9.48
CA GLU A 186 12.28 16.61 10.75
C GLU A 186 11.12 15.61 10.78
N GLY A 187 11.26 14.54 11.57
CA GLY A 187 10.22 13.52 11.77
C GLY A 187 10.44 12.16 11.11
N GLY A 188 11.60 11.87 10.52
CA GLY A 188 11.94 10.51 10.07
C GLY A 188 12.34 9.58 11.22
N THR A 189 11.74 8.39 11.33
CA THR A 189 12.14 7.38 12.34
C THR A 189 13.46 6.72 11.93
N ILE A 190 14.57 7.33 12.35
CA ILE A 190 15.96 6.92 12.07
C ILE A 190 16.28 5.44 12.32
N ILE A 191 15.49 4.74 13.16
CA ILE A 191 15.65 3.33 13.53
C ILE A 191 15.72 2.40 12.31
N TYR A 192 14.98 2.71 11.24
CA TYR A 192 14.93 1.91 10.01
C TYR A 192 15.87 2.43 8.91
N MET A 193 16.67 3.46 9.19
CA MET A 193 17.55 4.11 8.23
C MET A 193 18.97 3.50 8.30
N PRO A 194 19.58 3.16 7.15
CA PRO A 194 20.92 2.58 7.14
C PRO A 194 22.00 3.65 7.43
N PRO A 195 23.15 3.26 8.01
CA PRO A 195 24.16 4.21 8.50
C PRO A 195 24.73 5.15 7.44
N GLU A 196 24.87 4.69 6.19
CA GLU A 196 25.40 5.52 5.08
C GLU A 196 24.49 6.71 4.72
N ASN A 197 23.22 6.70 5.13
CA ASN A 197 22.28 7.80 4.89
C ASN A 197 22.46 8.96 5.89
N TYR A 198 23.15 8.74 7.01
CA TYR A 198 23.44 9.79 8.00
C TYR A 198 24.49 10.79 7.45
N GLU A 199 25.42 10.33 6.62
CA GLU A 199 26.48 11.16 6.07
C GLU A 199 26.16 11.66 4.64
N PRO A 200 26.21 12.98 4.38
CA PRO A 200 25.89 13.53 3.08
C PRO A 200 27.02 13.35 2.04
N GLY A 201 27.34 12.12 1.63
CA GLY A 201 28.39 11.84 0.63
C GLY A 201 28.23 10.61 -0.27
N GLN A 202 27.83 9.44 0.26
CA GLN A 202 27.94 8.15 -0.45
C GLN A 202 26.60 7.65 -1.05
N LYS A 203 26.16 8.21 -2.19
CA LYS A 203 24.70 8.27 -2.46
C LYS A 203 24.04 7.44 -3.58
N SER A 204 24.75 6.77 -4.51
CA SER A 204 24.05 6.07 -5.63
C SER A 204 23.86 4.56 -5.46
N ARG A 205 24.90 3.79 -5.12
CA ARG A 205 24.80 2.31 -5.01
C ARG A 205 24.09 1.87 -3.73
N ALA A 206 24.48 2.42 -2.58
CA ALA A 206 23.91 2.07 -1.28
C ALA A 206 22.40 2.39 -1.17
N SER A 207 21.91 3.39 -1.91
CA SER A 207 20.49 3.77 -1.96
C SER A 207 19.55 2.64 -2.41
N ILE A 208 20.03 1.68 -3.21
CA ILE A 208 19.27 0.47 -3.61
C ILE A 208 19.16 -0.53 -2.43
N LYS A 209 20.17 -0.54 -1.57
CA LYS A 209 20.31 -1.40 -0.39
C LYS A 209 19.74 -0.75 0.89
N HIS A 210 18.97 0.33 0.73
CA HIS A 210 18.27 1.02 1.81
C HIS A 210 17.09 0.18 2.33
N ASP A 211 16.17 -0.17 1.43
CA ASP A 211 14.90 -0.81 1.79
C ASP A 211 15.10 -2.18 2.45
N ILE A 212 16.19 -2.89 2.11
CA ILE A 212 16.56 -4.16 2.76
C ILE A 212 17.08 -4.00 4.20
N TYR A 213 17.78 -2.89 4.50
CA TYR A 213 18.16 -2.56 5.89
C TYR A 213 16.91 -2.31 6.73
N SER A 214 15.98 -1.49 6.22
CA SER A 214 14.70 -1.22 6.86
C SER A 214 13.89 -2.51 7.07
N TYR A 215 13.86 -3.40 6.07
CA TYR A 215 13.21 -4.71 6.16
C TYR A 215 13.84 -5.62 7.21
N ALA A 216 15.16 -5.62 7.39
CA ALA A 216 15.83 -6.40 8.44
C ALA A 216 15.45 -5.94 9.85
N VAL A 217 15.37 -4.62 10.07
CA VAL A 217 14.89 -4.05 11.35
C VAL A 217 13.42 -4.40 11.59
N ILE A 218 12.56 -4.29 10.57
CA ILE A 218 11.15 -4.73 10.64
C ILE A 218 11.06 -6.24 10.93
N THR A 219 11.95 -7.06 10.34
CA THR A 219 11.98 -8.51 10.57
C THR A 219 12.33 -8.85 12.01
N TRP A 220 13.32 -8.17 12.59
CA TRP A 220 13.63 -8.26 14.01
C TRP A 220 12.44 -7.85 14.89
N GLU A 221 11.78 -6.73 14.57
CA GLU A 221 10.65 -6.17 15.32
C GLU A 221 9.40 -7.09 15.30
N VAL A 222 9.11 -7.71 14.15
CA VAL A 222 8.01 -8.68 14.01
C VAL A 222 8.25 -9.93 14.85
N LEU A 223 9.48 -10.45 14.86
CA LEU A 223 9.82 -11.66 15.60
C LEU A 223 9.89 -11.40 17.11
N SER A 224 10.47 -10.27 17.54
CA SER A 224 10.63 -9.92 18.96
C SER A 224 9.38 -9.32 19.61
N ARG A 225 8.55 -8.59 18.85
CA ARG A 225 7.54 -7.64 19.38
C ARG A 225 8.12 -6.69 20.43
N LYS A 226 9.38 -6.29 20.29
CA LYS A 226 10.05 -5.25 21.09
C LYS A 226 10.27 -4.00 20.26
N GLN A 227 10.36 -2.84 20.90
CA GLN A 227 10.74 -1.62 20.20
C GLN A 227 12.25 -1.72 19.86
N PRO A 228 12.71 -1.50 18.61
CA PRO A 228 14.13 -1.53 18.34
C PRO A 228 14.81 -0.33 19.04
N PHE A 229 15.87 -0.62 19.79
CA PHE A 229 16.57 0.35 20.67
C PHE A 229 15.71 0.94 21.80
N GLU A 230 14.80 0.15 22.39
CA GLU A 230 13.88 0.56 23.48
C GLU A 230 14.57 1.32 24.64
N ASP A 231 15.76 0.89 25.05
CA ASP A 231 16.52 1.51 26.16
C ASP A 231 17.22 2.82 25.79
N VAL A 232 17.24 3.22 24.51
CA VAL A 232 18.01 4.38 24.01
C VAL A 232 17.10 5.57 23.77
N THR A 233 17.06 6.49 24.74
CA THR A 233 16.14 7.65 24.70
C THR A 233 16.52 8.72 23.68
N ASN A 234 17.81 8.84 23.31
CA ASN A 234 18.29 9.89 22.41
C ASN A 234 18.48 9.36 20.97
N PRO A 235 17.74 9.86 19.97
CA PRO A 235 17.91 9.46 18.57
C PRO A 235 19.35 9.61 18.05
N LEU A 236 20.10 10.63 18.46
CA LEU A 236 21.49 10.83 18.03
C LEU A 236 22.41 9.71 18.57
N GLN A 237 22.10 9.14 19.73
CA GLN A 237 22.82 8.00 20.28
C GLN A 237 22.55 6.74 19.45
N ILE A 238 21.32 6.52 18.97
CA ILE A 238 20.99 5.43 18.04
C ILE A 238 21.80 5.60 16.74
N MET A 239 21.83 6.80 16.15
CA MET A 239 22.61 7.07 14.93
C MET A 239 24.10 6.77 15.12
N TYR A 240 24.69 7.20 16.24
CA TYR A 240 26.08 6.93 16.58
C TYR A 240 26.34 5.44 16.79
N SER A 241 25.54 4.75 17.61
CA SER A 241 25.68 3.32 17.83
C SER A 241 25.57 2.52 16.53
N VAL A 242 24.61 2.86 15.66
CA VAL A 242 24.42 2.21 14.35
C VAL A 242 25.58 2.49 13.38
N SER A 243 26.17 3.69 13.39
CA SER A 243 27.36 3.99 12.59
C SER A 243 28.59 3.18 13.03
N GLN A 244 28.69 2.86 14.32
CA GLN A 244 29.71 1.95 14.88
C GLN A 244 29.36 0.46 14.70
N GLY A 245 28.31 0.10 13.96
CA GLY A 245 27.94 -1.29 13.68
C GLY A 245 27.01 -1.95 14.71
N HIS A 246 26.61 -1.25 15.78
CA HIS A 246 25.62 -1.78 16.73
C HIS A 246 24.23 -1.92 16.07
N ARG A 247 23.44 -2.86 16.56
CA ARG A 247 22.12 -3.23 16.04
C ARG A 247 21.18 -3.59 17.19
N PRO A 248 19.85 -3.70 16.96
CA PRO A 248 18.93 -4.26 17.94
C PRO A 248 19.43 -5.62 18.46
N VAL A 249 19.37 -5.83 19.78
CA VAL A 249 20.01 -6.97 20.43
C VAL A 249 19.43 -8.30 19.92
N ILE A 250 20.28 -9.28 19.62
CA ILE A 250 19.90 -10.66 19.32
C ILE A 250 20.39 -11.55 20.46
N ASN A 251 19.47 -11.96 21.33
CA ASN A 251 19.71 -12.92 22.41
C ASN A 251 18.43 -13.78 22.61
N GLU A 252 18.38 -14.60 23.65
CA GLU A 252 17.18 -15.39 24.01
C GLU A 252 16.00 -14.51 24.44
N GLU A 253 16.26 -13.38 25.08
CA GLU A 253 15.25 -12.48 25.63
C GLU A 253 14.58 -11.59 24.56
N SER A 254 15.27 -11.29 23.46
CA SER A 254 14.72 -10.55 22.32
C SER A 254 14.20 -11.46 21.22
N LEU A 255 14.88 -12.58 20.96
CA LEU A 255 14.49 -13.59 19.98
C LEU A 255 14.53 -14.98 20.64
N PRO A 256 13.44 -15.41 21.31
CA PRO A 256 13.34 -16.71 21.96
C PRO A 256 13.67 -17.93 21.09
N TYR A 257 14.00 -19.06 21.72
CA TYR A 257 14.39 -20.29 21.02
C TYR A 257 13.23 -21.01 20.30
N ASP A 258 11.98 -20.74 20.67
CA ASP A 258 10.78 -21.33 20.05
C ASP A 258 10.37 -20.67 18.71
N ILE A 259 11.06 -19.59 18.29
CA ILE A 259 10.85 -18.95 16.99
C ILE A 259 11.09 -19.98 15.86
N PRO A 260 10.09 -20.26 14.99
CA PRO A 260 10.27 -21.16 13.86
C PRO A 260 11.44 -20.71 12.97
N HIS A 261 12.32 -21.65 12.60
CA HIS A 261 13.48 -21.38 11.74
C HIS A 261 14.43 -20.27 12.25
N ARG A 262 14.48 -20.02 13.56
CA ARG A 262 15.25 -18.95 14.23
C ARG A 262 16.62 -18.66 13.62
N ALA A 263 17.45 -19.70 13.41
CA ALA A 263 18.81 -19.53 12.87
C ALA A 263 18.83 -18.95 11.44
N ARG A 264 17.90 -19.36 10.57
CA ARG A 264 17.76 -18.80 9.21
C ARG A 264 17.28 -17.36 9.28
N MET A 265 16.33 -17.06 10.17
CA MET A 265 15.81 -15.70 10.34
C MET A 265 16.85 -14.73 10.89
N ILE A 266 17.67 -15.16 11.86
CA ILE A 266 18.81 -14.37 12.36
C ILE A 266 19.80 -14.10 11.21
N SER A 267 20.18 -15.11 10.43
CA SER A 267 21.08 -14.91 9.28
C SER A 267 20.52 -13.94 8.23
N LEU A 268 19.20 -13.97 7.98
CA LEU A 268 18.52 -13.03 7.08
C LEU A 268 18.49 -11.60 7.64
N ILE A 269 18.25 -11.43 8.95
CA ILE A 269 18.32 -10.13 9.64
C ILE A 269 19.75 -9.57 9.58
N GLU A 270 20.75 -10.38 9.96
CA GLU A 270 22.15 -9.96 10.06
C GLU A 270 22.75 -9.57 8.72
N SER A 271 22.49 -10.35 7.66
CA SER A 271 22.86 -9.97 6.30
C SER A 271 22.06 -8.77 5.80
N GLY A 272 20.77 -8.67 6.11
CA GLY A 272 19.90 -7.56 5.70
C GLY A 272 20.32 -6.20 6.27
N TRP A 273 20.77 -6.15 7.53
CA TRP A 273 21.25 -4.91 8.17
C TRP A 273 22.77 -4.73 8.18
N ALA A 274 23.51 -5.49 7.37
CA ALA A 274 24.98 -5.48 7.33
C ALA A 274 25.54 -4.04 7.19
N GLN A 275 26.65 -3.75 7.86
CA GLN A 275 27.25 -2.41 7.86
C GLN A 275 27.63 -2.00 6.43
N ASN A 276 28.27 -2.90 5.69
CA ASN A 276 28.56 -2.76 4.28
C ASN A 276 27.28 -2.96 3.44
N PRO A 277 26.84 -1.96 2.64
CA PRO A 277 25.64 -2.11 1.80
C PRO A 277 25.77 -3.24 0.77
N ASP A 278 26.97 -3.56 0.28
CA ASP A 278 27.15 -4.57 -0.76
C ASP A 278 26.89 -6.00 -0.27
N GLU A 279 27.10 -6.29 1.02
CA GLU A 279 26.77 -7.57 1.68
C GLU A 279 25.26 -7.81 1.82
N ARG A 280 24.43 -6.75 1.81
CA ARG A 280 22.97 -6.88 1.98
C ARG A 280 22.33 -7.61 0.79
N PRO A 281 21.44 -8.60 0.99
CA PRO A 281 20.79 -9.33 -0.09
C PRO A 281 19.86 -8.44 -0.94
N SER A 282 19.45 -8.94 -2.11
CA SER A 282 18.29 -8.42 -2.84
C SER A 282 17.00 -9.00 -2.27
N PHE A 283 15.86 -8.34 -2.47
CA PHE A 283 14.57 -8.90 -2.07
C PHE A 283 14.25 -10.25 -2.74
N LEU A 284 14.65 -10.45 -4.00
CA LEU A 284 14.60 -11.76 -4.65
C LEU A 284 15.37 -12.85 -3.86
N LYS A 285 16.57 -12.54 -3.37
CA LYS A 285 17.33 -13.47 -2.52
C LYS A 285 16.64 -13.71 -1.18
N CYS A 286 16.01 -12.70 -0.59
CA CYS A 286 15.22 -12.84 0.64
C CYS A 286 14.02 -13.76 0.44
N LEU A 287 13.29 -13.63 -0.68
CA LEU A 287 12.15 -14.49 -1.02
C LEU A 287 12.58 -15.96 -1.16
N ILE A 288 13.68 -16.23 -1.87
CA ILE A 288 14.26 -17.58 -2.01
C ILE A 288 14.61 -18.21 -0.64
N GLU A 289 15.01 -17.41 0.36
CA GLU A 289 15.26 -17.90 1.72
C GLU A 289 13.98 -18.09 2.57
N LEU A 290 12.93 -17.32 2.29
CA LEU A 290 11.65 -17.34 3.02
C LEU A 290 10.66 -18.40 2.49
N GLU A 291 10.63 -18.65 1.18
CA GLU A 291 9.73 -19.62 0.53
C GLU A 291 9.79 -21.05 1.14
N PRO A 292 10.96 -21.61 1.52
CA PRO A 292 11.02 -22.89 2.23
C PRO A 292 10.41 -22.83 3.64
N VAL A 293 10.53 -21.68 4.33
CA VAL A 293 9.99 -21.47 5.68
C VAL A 293 8.47 -21.37 5.65
N LEU A 294 7.91 -20.61 4.69
CA LEU A 294 6.47 -20.43 4.56
C LEU A 294 5.75 -21.75 4.29
N ARG A 295 6.36 -22.63 3.48
CA ARG A 295 5.84 -23.98 3.19
C ARG A 295 5.78 -24.91 4.41
N THR A 296 6.31 -24.53 5.58
CA THR A 296 6.12 -25.29 6.82
C THR A 296 4.87 -24.91 7.60
N PHE A 297 4.14 -23.86 7.20
CA PHE A 297 2.87 -23.48 7.82
C PHE A 297 1.70 -23.94 6.95
N GLU A 298 0.74 -24.64 7.55
CA GLU A 298 -0.49 -25.03 6.87
C GLU A 298 -1.45 -23.83 6.77
N GLU A 299 -2.16 -23.72 5.65
CA GLU A 299 -3.09 -22.61 5.38
C GLU A 299 -4.20 -22.49 6.44
N ILE A 300 -4.62 -23.61 7.04
CA ILE A 300 -5.58 -23.62 8.16
C ILE A 300 -5.07 -22.87 9.39
N THR A 301 -3.78 -23.04 9.75
CA THR A 301 -3.18 -22.36 10.93
C THR A 301 -3.08 -20.85 10.75
N LEU A 302 -2.97 -20.39 9.50
CA LEU A 302 -3.00 -18.98 9.14
C LEU A 302 -4.42 -18.41 9.26
N LEU A 303 -5.44 -19.14 8.79
CA LEU A 303 -6.84 -18.75 8.93
C LEU A 303 -7.27 -18.69 10.40
N GLU A 304 -6.87 -19.68 11.21
CA GLU A 304 -7.09 -19.72 12.66
C GLU A 304 -6.48 -18.49 13.35
N ALA A 305 -5.22 -18.14 13.02
CA ALA A 305 -4.56 -16.95 13.56
C ALA A 305 -5.32 -15.65 13.22
N VAL A 306 -5.82 -15.50 12.00
CA VAL A 306 -6.63 -14.34 11.59
C VAL A 306 -7.97 -14.30 12.32
N ILE A 307 -8.64 -15.45 12.48
CA ILE A 307 -9.91 -15.56 13.22
C ILE A 307 -9.70 -15.19 14.70
N GLN A 308 -8.62 -15.65 15.32
CA GLN A 308 -8.26 -15.32 16.70
C GLN A 308 -8.07 -13.81 16.88
N LEU A 309 -7.29 -13.14 16.02
CA LEU A 309 -7.10 -11.69 16.10
C LEU A 309 -8.40 -10.90 15.89
N LYS A 310 -9.22 -11.28 14.91
CA LYS A 310 -10.54 -10.66 14.69
C LYS A 310 -11.42 -10.77 15.94
N LYS A 311 -11.45 -11.94 16.59
CA LYS A 311 -12.19 -12.19 17.83
C LYS A 311 -11.69 -11.31 18.98
N THR A 312 -10.38 -11.26 19.22
CA THR A 312 -9.80 -10.45 20.32
C THR A 312 -10.04 -8.95 20.11
N LYS A 313 -9.90 -8.46 18.87
CA LYS A 313 -10.20 -7.06 18.51
C LYS A 313 -11.66 -6.68 18.81
N LEU A 314 -12.62 -7.53 18.43
CA LEU A 314 -14.05 -7.32 18.72
C LEU A 314 -14.34 -7.30 20.24
N GLN A 315 -13.67 -8.15 21.02
CA GLN A 315 -13.78 -8.18 22.48
C GLN A 315 -13.18 -6.93 23.14
N SER A 316 -12.04 -6.44 22.64
CA SER A 316 -11.41 -5.19 23.07
C SER A 316 -12.35 -3.99 22.88
N VAL A 317 -12.92 -3.84 21.66
CA VAL A 317 -13.88 -2.77 21.34
C VAL A 317 -15.13 -2.83 22.22
N SER A 318 -15.70 -4.03 22.42
CA SER A 318 -16.87 -4.23 23.28
C SER A 318 -16.60 -3.86 24.75
N SER A 319 -15.39 -4.18 25.24
CA SER A 319 -14.96 -3.86 26.60
C SER A 319 -14.74 -2.36 26.79
N ALA A 320 -14.19 -1.67 25.79
CA ALA A 320 -14.01 -0.22 25.79
C ALA A 320 -15.35 0.54 25.82
N ILE A 321 -16.36 0.07 25.09
CA ILE A 321 -17.72 0.62 25.11
C ILE A 321 -18.33 0.47 26.51
N HIS A 322 -18.25 -0.73 27.11
CA HIS A 322 -18.74 -0.97 28.48
C HIS A 322 -18.04 -0.11 29.55
N LEU A 323 -16.74 0.19 29.39
CA LEU A 323 -16.02 1.10 30.28
C LEU A 323 -16.47 2.56 30.13
N CYS A 324 -16.79 2.99 28.91
CA CYS A 324 -17.30 4.33 28.62
C CYS A 324 -18.70 4.54 29.24
N ASP A 325 -19.58 3.55 29.12
CA ASP A 325 -20.91 3.59 29.74
C ASP A 325 -20.87 3.50 31.27
N LYS A 326 -19.91 2.77 31.85
CA LYS A 326 -19.66 2.82 33.31
C LYS A 326 -19.25 4.23 33.77
N LYS A 327 -18.31 4.89 33.07
CA LYS A 327 -17.92 6.27 33.39
C LYS A 327 -19.09 7.26 33.28
N LYS A 328 -20.04 7.06 32.36
CA LYS A 328 -21.28 7.87 32.30
C LYS A 328 -22.25 7.60 33.46
N LYS A 329 -22.30 6.36 33.99
CA LYS A 329 -23.12 6.02 35.17
C LYS A 329 -22.54 6.50 36.50
N GLU A 330 -21.22 6.55 36.66
CA GLU A 330 -20.60 7.08 37.88
C GLU A 330 -20.71 8.61 37.98
N LEU A 331 -20.79 9.33 36.85
CA LEU A 331 -21.01 10.77 36.79
C LEU A 331 -22.47 11.23 36.98
N SER A 332 -23.43 10.30 37.18
CA SER A 332 -24.86 10.61 37.33
C SER A 332 -25.43 10.30 38.72
N LEU A 333 -24.59 9.95 39.71
CA LEU A 333 -24.99 9.65 41.09
C LEU A 333 -24.13 10.41 42.12
N ASN A 334 -24.23 11.74 42.12
CA ASN A 334 -23.87 12.59 43.26
C ASN A 334 -24.56 13.96 43.17
N ILE A 335 -25.80 14.04 43.67
CA ILE A 335 -26.49 15.30 43.96
C ILE A 335 -27.00 15.24 45.41
N PRO A 336 -26.39 15.99 46.35
CA PRO A 336 -27.03 16.37 47.60
C PRO A 336 -27.98 17.55 47.35
N VAL A 337 -29.14 17.53 47.99
CA VAL A 337 -30.20 18.56 47.87
C VAL A 337 -30.36 19.30 49.20
N ASN A 338 -30.76 20.59 49.13
CA ASN A 338 -31.19 21.50 50.21
C ASN A 338 -30.11 22.04 51.17
N HIS A 339 -30.17 23.29 51.69
CA HIS A 339 -31.13 24.42 51.59
C HIS A 339 -30.35 25.78 51.44
N GLY A 340 -31.00 26.85 50.94
CA GLY A 340 -30.49 28.26 51.02
C GLY A 340 -31.19 29.06 52.14
N PRO A 341 -31.33 30.41 52.07
CA PRO A 341 -30.66 31.43 51.22
C PRO A 341 -30.15 32.68 52.03
N GLN A 342 -29.41 33.62 51.38
CA GLN A 342 -29.38 35.10 51.62
C GLN A 342 -28.33 35.76 50.68
N GLU A 343 -28.66 36.84 49.95
CA GLU A 343 -28.27 38.27 50.17
C GLU A 343 -26.73 38.51 50.10
N GLU A 344 -26.15 39.51 49.40
CA GLU A 344 -26.69 40.76 48.83
C GLU A 344 -25.73 41.41 47.78
N SER A 345 -26.26 42.32 46.94
CA SER A 345 -25.65 43.59 46.45
C SER A 345 -24.39 43.66 45.52
N CYS A 346 -24.13 44.89 45.05
CA CYS A 346 -23.35 45.30 43.87
C CYS A 346 -22.01 46.05 44.16
N GLY A 347 -21.18 46.24 43.12
CA GLY A 347 -20.17 47.32 43.00
C GLY A 347 -18.97 46.93 42.11
N SER A 348 -18.75 47.49 40.91
CA SER A 348 -18.09 48.79 40.60
C SER A 348 -16.62 48.86 41.10
N SER A 349 -15.58 49.24 40.32
CA SER A 349 -15.49 50.33 39.31
C SER A 349 -14.30 50.15 38.32
N GLN A 350 -14.14 51.08 37.36
CA GLN A 350 -13.18 51.06 36.22
C GLN A 350 -11.87 51.86 36.45
N LEU A 351 -11.06 51.94 35.37
CA LEU A 351 -10.03 52.95 34.97
C LEU A 351 -8.55 52.49 35.12
N HIS A 352 -7.79 52.28 34.02
CA HIS A 352 -7.01 53.26 33.21
C HIS A 352 -5.77 53.81 34.00
N GLU A 353 -4.55 53.99 33.45
CA GLU A 353 -4.16 54.23 32.05
C GLU A 353 -2.62 54.09 31.77
N ASN A 354 -2.27 54.01 30.47
CA ASN A 354 -1.08 54.58 29.79
C ASN A 354 0.36 54.01 29.90
N SER A 355 1.17 54.43 28.92
CA SER A 355 2.37 53.78 28.37
C SER A 355 3.66 54.62 28.47
N GLY A 356 4.85 53.98 28.43
CA GLY A 356 6.11 54.69 28.14
C GLY A 356 7.40 53.86 28.31
N SER A 357 8.30 53.96 27.34
CA SER A 357 9.70 53.47 27.30
C SER A 357 10.55 54.53 26.57
N PRO A 358 11.91 54.46 26.44
CA PRO A 358 12.93 53.54 26.99
C PRO A 358 14.12 54.28 27.67
N GLU A 359 15.20 53.58 28.08
CA GLU A 359 16.61 54.08 27.93
C GLU A 359 17.72 53.05 28.26
N THR A 360 18.98 53.38 27.93
CA THR A 360 20.18 52.50 27.93
C THR A 360 21.30 52.99 28.87
N SER A 361 22.07 52.10 29.54
CA SER A 361 23.57 52.14 29.63
C SER A 361 24.27 51.28 30.73
N ARG A 362 25.29 50.50 30.30
CA ARG A 362 26.66 50.30 30.87
C ARG A 362 27.00 49.58 32.22
N SER A 363 27.91 48.59 32.08
CA SER A 363 29.21 48.36 32.81
C SER A 363 29.35 47.41 34.03
N LEU A 364 29.93 46.20 33.77
CA LEU A 364 31.22 45.61 34.24
C LEU A 364 31.80 45.90 35.66
N PRO A 365 32.47 44.91 36.34
CA PRO A 365 33.86 44.49 35.99
C PRO A 365 34.27 42.99 36.17
N ALA A 366 35.53 42.68 35.80
CA ALA A 366 36.26 41.39 35.95
C ALA A 366 37.11 41.34 37.27
N PRO A 367 38.01 40.33 37.57
CA PRO A 367 39.17 39.79 36.79
C PRO A 367 39.17 38.23 36.68
N GLN A 368 40.02 37.47 35.97
CA GLN A 368 41.41 37.52 35.41
C GLN A 368 42.60 37.03 36.29
N ASP A 369 43.29 35.99 35.78
CA ASP A 369 44.70 35.58 35.99
C ASP A 369 45.10 34.69 34.77
N ASN A 370 46.12 35.02 33.93
CA ASN A 370 47.55 34.60 33.98
C ASN A 370 47.82 33.13 33.54
N GLU A 371 48.84 32.70 32.76
CA GLU A 371 50.10 33.24 32.16
C GLU A 371 50.49 32.35 30.92
N PHE A 372 50.98 32.84 29.76
CA PHE A 372 52.37 33.13 29.29
C PHE A 372 53.25 31.98 28.67
N LEU A 373 54.08 32.36 27.66
CA LEU A 373 55.33 31.76 27.10
C LEU A 373 55.37 30.66 25.98
N SER A 374 55.62 31.13 24.75
CA SER A 374 56.85 30.96 23.91
C SER A 374 57.47 29.59 23.45
N ARG A 375 57.50 29.41 22.11
CA ARG A 375 58.63 29.01 21.21
C ARG A 375 59.37 27.64 21.26
N LYS A 376 59.28 26.96 20.09
CA LYS A 376 60.34 26.29 19.26
C LYS A 376 61.11 25.01 19.73
N ALA A 377 60.95 23.93 18.95
CA ALA A 377 61.99 23.12 18.25
C ALA A 377 61.25 22.08 17.35
N GLN A 378 61.47 21.98 16.01
CA GLN A 378 62.44 21.12 15.27
C GLN A 378 62.28 19.60 15.54
N ASP A 379 62.41 18.65 14.59
CA ASP A 379 62.60 18.63 13.11
C ASP A 379 62.32 17.16 12.62
N CYS A 380 62.27 16.72 11.35
CA CYS A 380 62.47 17.22 9.97
C CYS A 380 61.49 16.41 9.05
N SER A 381 61.01 16.78 7.85
CA SER A 381 61.60 17.20 6.55
C SER A 381 61.99 16.09 5.54
N PHE A 382 61.44 16.20 4.31
CA PHE A 382 61.98 15.81 2.98
C PHE A 382 62.26 14.33 2.56
N MET A 383 61.61 13.85 1.47
CA MET A 383 62.25 13.64 0.12
C MET A 383 61.36 12.95 -0.95
N LYS A 384 61.40 13.52 -2.18
CA LYS A 384 61.37 12.93 -3.55
C LYS A 384 60.24 11.94 -3.98
N LEU A 385 59.47 12.23 -5.04
CA LEU A 385 59.77 12.22 -6.49
C LEU A 385 60.06 10.83 -7.09
N HIS A 386 59.17 10.35 -7.98
CA HIS A 386 59.53 9.59 -9.20
C HIS A 386 58.48 9.80 -10.32
N HIS A 387 58.93 9.72 -11.58
CA HIS A 387 58.15 9.99 -12.80
C HIS A 387 57.26 8.82 -13.27
N CYS A 388 56.18 9.19 -13.98
CA CYS A 388 55.66 8.78 -15.31
C CYS A 388 56.45 7.73 -16.16
N PRO A 389 55.94 7.22 -17.32
CA PRO A 389 54.69 7.55 -18.05
C PRO A 389 53.86 6.39 -18.68
N GLY A 390 52.69 6.74 -19.24
CA GLY A 390 52.17 6.25 -20.53
C GLY A 390 51.28 4.99 -20.56
N ASN A 391 50.37 4.77 -21.51
CA ASN A 391 49.69 5.61 -22.52
C ASN A 391 48.65 4.69 -23.24
N HIS A 392 47.93 5.20 -24.25
CA HIS A 392 46.91 4.51 -25.09
C HIS A 392 45.51 4.39 -24.42
N SER A 393 44.50 5.21 -24.73
CA SER A 393 44.00 5.73 -26.03
C SER A 393 43.51 4.65 -26.99
N TRP A 394 42.18 4.59 -27.17
CA TRP A 394 41.49 4.36 -28.45
C TRP A 394 40.15 5.11 -28.43
N ASP A 395 40.08 6.25 -29.13
CA ASP A 395 38.82 6.80 -29.62
C ASP A 395 38.30 5.93 -30.78
N SER A 396 36.98 5.87 -30.99
CA SER A 396 36.37 5.43 -32.25
C SER A 396 34.99 6.01 -32.46
N THR A 397 34.96 7.19 -33.06
CA THR A 397 33.77 7.87 -33.58
C THR A 397 33.22 7.14 -34.81
N ILE A 398 31.90 6.91 -34.88
CA ILE A 398 31.19 6.72 -36.15
C ILE A 398 29.99 7.68 -36.18
N SER A 399 29.80 8.32 -37.34
CA SER A 399 28.75 9.31 -37.60
C SER A 399 27.83 8.88 -38.75
N ALA A 400 26.96 9.78 -39.19
CA ALA A 400 25.93 9.67 -40.23
C ALA A 400 24.64 8.98 -39.76
N SER A 401 23.51 9.66 -39.54
CA SER A 401 22.76 10.63 -40.36
C SER A 401 21.88 9.99 -41.45
N GLN A 402 20.57 10.18 -41.31
CA GLN A 402 19.65 10.37 -42.44
C GLN A 402 18.37 11.06 -41.94
N ARG A 403 18.14 12.29 -42.44
CA ARG A 403 16.81 12.89 -42.45
C ARG A 403 16.12 12.40 -43.71
N ALA A 404 14.86 12.01 -43.60
CA ALA A 404 13.94 11.94 -44.74
C ALA A 404 12.66 12.68 -44.34
N ALA A 405 12.32 13.72 -45.08
CA ALA A 405 11.02 14.37 -45.04
C ALA A 405 10.35 14.10 -46.38
N PHE A 406 9.10 13.64 -46.38
CA PHE A 406 8.17 13.77 -47.50
C PHE A 406 6.73 13.70 -47.00
N CYS A 407 5.81 14.17 -47.85
CA CYS A 407 4.61 14.88 -47.42
C CYS A 407 3.34 14.02 -47.22
N ASP A 408 2.38 14.68 -46.58
CA ASP A 408 0.93 14.46 -46.60
C ASP A 408 0.34 13.48 -47.62
N HIS A 409 -0.56 12.61 -47.16
CA HIS A 409 -1.92 12.58 -47.70
C HIS A 409 -2.96 12.14 -46.64
N LYS A 410 -4.18 12.64 -46.82
CA LYS A 410 -5.30 12.61 -45.86
C LYS A 410 -5.93 11.22 -45.71
N THR A 411 -6.38 10.87 -44.51
CA THR A 411 -7.67 10.16 -44.31
C THR A 411 -8.29 10.54 -42.97
N THR A 412 -9.59 10.82 -42.99
CA THR A 412 -10.38 11.35 -41.87
C THR A 412 -10.93 10.22 -40.99
N PRO A 413 -10.85 10.28 -39.65
CA PRO A 413 -11.65 9.40 -38.79
C PRO A 413 -13.08 9.94 -38.68
N CYS A 414 -14.09 9.11 -38.97
CA CYS A 414 -15.49 9.46 -38.72
C CYS A 414 -15.83 9.26 -37.24
N SER A 415 -16.71 10.10 -36.71
CA SER A 415 -16.95 10.24 -35.26
C SER A 415 -17.96 9.24 -34.70
N SER A 416 -17.82 8.90 -33.42
CA SER A 416 -18.99 8.63 -32.56
C SER A 416 -18.75 9.26 -31.18
N ALA A 417 -19.53 10.29 -30.88
CA ALA A 417 -19.45 11.00 -29.61
C ALA A 417 -20.25 10.27 -28.52
N ILE A 418 -19.75 10.32 -27.29
CA ILE A 418 -20.55 10.00 -26.10
C ILE A 418 -21.51 11.17 -25.86
N ILE A 419 -22.81 10.88 -25.81
CA ILE A 419 -23.84 11.82 -25.34
C ILE A 419 -24.46 11.25 -24.06
N ASN A 420 -24.14 11.89 -22.94
CA ASN A 420 -24.98 11.99 -21.74
C ASN A 420 -25.79 13.30 -21.83
N PRO A 421 -26.71 13.61 -20.90
CA PRO A 421 -27.69 12.78 -20.19
C PRO A 421 -29.10 13.41 -20.24
N LEU A 422 -30.15 12.77 -19.69
CA LEU A 422 -31.24 13.50 -19.03
C LEU A 422 -32.14 12.60 -18.16
N SER A 423 -32.73 13.20 -17.13
CA SER A 423 -33.45 12.53 -16.04
C SER A 423 -34.94 12.36 -16.29
N THR A 424 -35.49 11.23 -15.83
CA THR A 424 -36.84 11.15 -15.23
C THR A 424 -36.82 10.04 -14.17
N ALA A 425 -37.60 10.22 -13.09
CA ALA A 425 -37.58 9.35 -11.93
C ALA A 425 -38.43 8.08 -12.13
N GLY A 426 -38.02 6.94 -11.55
CA GLY A 426 -38.84 5.72 -11.57
C GLY A 426 -38.19 4.49 -10.93
N ASN A 427 -38.42 4.31 -9.63
CA ASN A 427 -38.34 3.06 -8.86
C ASN A 427 -37.01 2.30 -8.70
N SER A 428 -36.99 1.54 -7.60
CA SER A 428 -35.85 0.78 -7.07
C SER A 428 -36.04 -0.70 -7.35
N GLU A 429 -35.04 -1.35 -7.93
CA GLU A 429 -34.92 -2.82 -7.90
C GLU A 429 -33.49 -3.26 -7.56
N ARG A 430 -33.38 -4.14 -6.55
CA ARG A 430 -32.21 -5.00 -6.39
C ARG A 430 -32.22 -5.99 -7.54
N LEU A 431 -31.12 -6.09 -8.30
CA LEU A 431 -30.88 -7.24 -9.17
C LEU A 431 -30.81 -8.51 -8.31
N GLN A 432 -31.92 -9.25 -8.30
CA GLN A 432 -31.95 -10.63 -7.81
C GLN A 432 -31.14 -11.50 -8.78
N PRO A 433 -30.30 -12.44 -8.30
CA PRO A 433 -29.64 -13.40 -9.20
C PRO A 433 -30.71 -14.17 -9.97
N GLY A 434 -30.48 -14.39 -11.26
CA GLY A 434 -31.48 -15.02 -12.13
C GLY A 434 -31.70 -16.51 -11.84
N ILE A 435 -32.73 -17.08 -12.48
CA ILE A 435 -33.19 -18.45 -12.18
C ILE A 435 -32.12 -19.48 -12.55
N ALA A 436 -31.39 -19.29 -13.66
CA ALA A 436 -30.31 -20.20 -14.04
C ALA A 436 -29.09 -20.05 -13.12
N GLN A 437 -28.74 -18.83 -12.71
CA GLN A 437 -27.62 -18.58 -11.79
C GLN A 437 -27.87 -19.18 -10.40
N GLN A 438 -29.05 -18.96 -9.82
CA GLN A 438 -29.45 -19.58 -8.54
C GLN A 438 -29.43 -21.11 -8.61
N TRP A 439 -29.92 -21.68 -9.71
CA TRP A 439 -29.93 -23.14 -9.90
C TRP A 439 -28.50 -23.71 -9.97
N ILE A 440 -27.59 -23.07 -10.72
CA ILE A 440 -26.18 -23.49 -10.78
C ILE A 440 -25.53 -23.46 -9.40
N GLN A 441 -25.74 -22.38 -8.64
CA GLN A 441 -25.22 -22.26 -7.26
C GLN A 441 -25.75 -23.39 -6.35
N SER A 442 -27.03 -23.72 -6.45
CA SER A 442 -27.65 -24.79 -5.65
C SER A 442 -27.15 -26.21 -5.96
N LYS A 443 -26.65 -26.46 -7.18
CA LYS A 443 -26.22 -27.78 -7.68
C LYS A 443 -24.74 -27.83 -8.03
N ARG A 444 -23.92 -26.92 -7.49
CA ARG A 444 -22.52 -26.69 -7.88
C ARG A 444 -21.67 -27.97 -7.89
N GLU A 445 -21.68 -28.74 -6.80
CA GLU A 445 -20.89 -29.97 -6.70
C GLU A 445 -21.47 -31.12 -7.55
N ASP A 446 -22.79 -31.20 -7.72
CA ASP A 446 -23.40 -32.16 -8.65
C ASP A 446 -22.96 -31.89 -10.09
N ILE A 447 -22.89 -30.61 -10.50
CA ILE A 447 -22.40 -30.20 -11.82
C ILE A 447 -20.91 -30.58 -11.97
N VAL A 448 -20.07 -30.28 -10.98
CA VAL A 448 -18.64 -30.65 -11.00
C VAL A 448 -18.43 -32.16 -11.14
N ASN A 449 -19.26 -32.96 -10.47
CA ASN A 449 -19.19 -34.42 -10.52
C ASN A 449 -19.71 -35.00 -11.85
N GLN A 450 -20.81 -34.45 -12.39
CA GLN A 450 -21.51 -34.99 -13.57
C GLN A 450 -21.06 -34.39 -14.92
N MET A 451 -20.45 -33.20 -14.95
CA MET A 451 -20.09 -32.53 -16.21
C MET A 451 -18.94 -33.27 -16.90
N THR A 452 -19.22 -33.75 -18.11
CA THR A 452 -18.24 -34.42 -18.97
C THR A 452 -17.33 -33.40 -19.64
N GLU A 453 -16.12 -33.81 -20.03
CA GLU A 453 -15.19 -32.91 -20.74
C GLU A 453 -15.75 -32.47 -22.11
N ALA A 454 -16.56 -33.30 -22.76
CA ALA A 454 -17.31 -32.93 -23.96
C ALA A 454 -18.35 -31.82 -23.68
N CYS A 455 -19.12 -31.92 -22.59
CA CYS A 455 -20.08 -30.88 -22.21
C CYS A 455 -19.38 -29.57 -21.80
N LEU A 456 -18.23 -29.67 -21.10
CA LEU A 456 -17.41 -28.52 -20.72
C LEU A 456 -16.93 -27.76 -21.95
N ASN A 457 -16.31 -28.44 -22.91
CA ASN A 457 -15.79 -27.81 -24.13
C ASN A 457 -16.93 -27.19 -24.95
N GLN A 458 -18.04 -27.92 -25.16
CA GLN A 458 -19.22 -27.35 -25.83
C GLN A 458 -19.85 -26.15 -25.10
N SER A 459 -19.69 -26.04 -23.78
CA SER A 459 -20.14 -24.88 -23.01
C SER A 459 -19.23 -23.69 -23.27
N LEU A 460 -17.91 -23.89 -23.21
CA LEU A 460 -16.92 -22.86 -23.50
C LEU A 460 -17.00 -22.36 -24.95
N ASP A 461 -17.14 -23.26 -25.93
CA ASP A 461 -17.34 -22.93 -27.35
C ASP A 461 -18.63 -22.11 -27.55
N ALA A 462 -19.73 -22.51 -26.88
CA ALA A 462 -21.00 -21.80 -26.96
C ALA A 462 -20.93 -20.40 -26.32
N LEU A 463 -20.17 -20.23 -25.24
CA LEU A 463 -19.93 -18.94 -24.59
C LEU A 463 -19.04 -18.03 -25.45
N LEU A 464 -17.96 -18.56 -26.02
CA LEU A 464 -17.11 -17.83 -26.97
C LEU A 464 -17.90 -17.38 -28.21
N SER A 465 -18.71 -18.28 -28.80
CA SER A 465 -19.51 -17.97 -30.00
C SER A 465 -20.61 -16.91 -29.79
N ARG A 466 -20.84 -16.49 -28.55
CA ARG A 466 -21.83 -15.50 -28.13
C ARG A 466 -21.20 -14.25 -27.50
N ASP A 467 -19.87 -14.14 -27.51
CA ASP A 467 -19.09 -13.09 -26.85
C ASP A 467 -19.39 -12.97 -25.34
N LEU A 468 -19.80 -14.09 -24.69
CA LEU A 468 -20.12 -14.17 -23.26
C LEU A 468 -18.92 -14.53 -22.38
N ILE A 469 -17.81 -14.97 -22.98
CA ILE A 469 -16.54 -15.22 -22.27
C ILE A 469 -15.41 -14.59 -23.09
N MET A 470 -14.49 -13.90 -22.41
CA MET A 470 -13.31 -13.34 -23.05
C MET A 470 -12.29 -14.45 -23.35
N LYS A 471 -11.37 -14.20 -24.29
CA LYS A 471 -10.36 -15.20 -24.67
C LYS A 471 -9.46 -15.57 -23.50
N GLU A 472 -9.13 -14.59 -22.67
CA GLU A 472 -8.33 -14.71 -21.45
C GLU A 472 -9.03 -15.59 -20.40
N ASP A 473 -10.34 -15.41 -20.21
CA ASP A 473 -11.16 -16.24 -19.31
C ASP A 473 -11.29 -17.68 -19.83
N TYR A 474 -11.43 -17.86 -21.14
CA TYR A 474 -11.41 -19.18 -21.78
C TYR A 474 -10.05 -19.90 -21.58
N GLU A 475 -8.94 -19.18 -21.75
CA GLU A 475 -7.60 -19.71 -21.46
C GLU A 475 -7.43 -20.03 -19.96
N LEU A 476 -7.97 -19.20 -19.06
CA LEU A 476 -7.95 -19.44 -17.61
C LEU A 476 -8.73 -20.71 -17.21
N VAL A 477 -9.85 -21.02 -17.86
CA VAL A 477 -10.60 -22.28 -17.65
C VAL A 477 -9.86 -23.46 -18.28
N SER A 478 -9.45 -23.36 -19.54
CA SER A 478 -8.94 -24.49 -20.32
C SER A 478 -7.55 -24.99 -19.88
N THR A 479 -6.71 -24.09 -19.32
CA THR A 479 -5.37 -24.41 -18.80
C THR A 479 -5.37 -25.17 -17.46
N LYS A 480 -6.51 -25.33 -16.77
CA LYS A 480 -6.54 -26.05 -15.49
C LYS A 480 -6.23 -27.55 -15.69
N PRO A 481 -5.45 -28.18 -14.78
CA PRO A 481 -4.86 -29.50 -15.01
C PRO A 481 -5.86 -30.67 -14.92
N THR A 482 -7.04 -30.48 -14.33
CA THR A 482 -8.04 -31.56 -14.17
C THR A 482 -9.43 -31.10 -14.60
N ARG A 483 -10.24 -32.01 -15.16
CA ARG A 483 -11.66 -31.74 -15.50
C ARG A 483 -12.39 -31.02 -14.36
N THR A 484 -12.24 -31.50 -13.13
CA THR A 484 -12.85 -30.93 -11.91
C THR A 484 -12.44 -29.47 -11.68
N SER A 485 -11.17 -29.12 -11.88
CA SER A 485 -10.69 -27.75 -11.73
C SER A 485 -11.10 -26.83 -12.89
N LYS A 486 -11.17 -27.35 -14.13
CA LYS A 486 -11.75 -26.63 -15.26
C LYS A 486 -13.25 -26.31 -15.01
N VAL A 487 -14.04 -27.29 -14.60
CA VAL A 487 -15.47 -27.10 -14.32
C VAL A 487 -15.68 -26.11 -13.17
N ARG A 488 -14.94 -26.22 -12.06
CA ARG A 488 -15.05 -25.24 -10.96
C ARG A 488 -14.73 -23.82 -11.44
N GLN A 489 -13.65 -23.62 -12.20
CA GLN A 489 -13.29 -22.31 -12.76
C GLN A 489 -14.40 -21.74 -13.69
N LEU A 490 -15.06 -22.59 -14.48
CA LEU A 490 -16.20 -22.15 -15.30
C LEU A 490 -17.40 -21.70 -14.45
N LEU A 491 -17.67 -22.39 -13.34
CA LEU A 491 -18.73 -22.00 -12.41
C LEU A 491 -18.38 -20.72 -11.63
N ASP A 492 -17.10 -20.50 -11.29
CA ASP A 492 -16.62 -19.22 -10.74
C ASP A 492 -16.85 -18.07 -11.74
N THR A 493 -16.52 -18.25 -13.01
CA THR A 493 -16.81 -17.25 -14.06
C THR A 493 -18.32 -17.03 -14.24
N THR A 494 -19.14 -18.05 -13.99
CA THR A 494 -20.62 -17.92 -14.04
C THR A 494 -21.16 -16.97 -12.98
N ASP A 495 -20.59 -17.01 -11.77
CA ASP A 495 -20.98 -16.11 -10.68
C ASP A 495 -20.67 -14.63 -11.01
N ILE A 496 -19.67 -14.38 -11.86
CA ILE A 496 -19.23 -13.05 -12.31
C ILE A 496 -20.05 -12.56 -13.51
N GLN A 497 -20.27 -13.42 -14.53
CA GLN A 497 -20.88 -13.04 -15.81
C GLN A 497 -22.43 -13.06 -15.80
N GLY A 498 -23.05 -13.67 -14.78
CA GLY A 498 -24.49 -13.55 -14.52
C GLY A 498 -25.41 -14.44 -15.35
N GLU A 499 -26.70 -14.08 -15.40
CA GLU A 499 -27.79 -14.97 -15.81
C GLU A 499 -27.70 -15.48 -17.26
N GLU A 500 -27.28 -14.67 -18.24
CA GLU A 500 -27.17 -15.14 -19.63
C GLU A 500 -26.03 -16.17 -19.83
N PHE A 501 -24.94 -16.01 -19.08
CA PHE A 501 -23.85 -16.99 -19.01
C PHE A 501 -24.34 -18.31 -18.38
N ALA A 502 -25.06 -18.20 -17.26
CA ALA A 502 -25.66 -19.33 -16.57
C ALA A 502 -26.65 -20.09 -17.46
N LYS A 503 -27.51 -19.39 -18.22
CA LYS A 503 -28.46 -20.01 -19.17
C LYS A 503 -27.77 -20.85 -20.24
N VAL A 504 -26.65 -20.38 -20.80
CA VAL A 504 -25.88 -21.15 -21.80
C VAL A 504 -25.35 -22.45 -21.21
N ILE A 505 -24.78 -22.40 -19.99
CA ILE A 505 -24.28 -23.59 -19.30
C ILE A 505 -25.42 -24.56 -19.00
N VAL A 506 -26.52 -24.11 -18.38
CA VAL A 506 -27.67 -24.99 -18.08
C VAL A 506 -28.25 -25.63 -19.35
N GLN A 507 -28.36 -24.88 -20.44
CA GLN A 507 -28.78 -25.44 -21.72
C GLN A 507 -27.82 -26.52 -22.22
N LYS A 508 -26.49 -26.34 -22.06
CA LYS A 508 -25.50 -27.35 -22.47
C LYS A 508 -25.48 -28.59 -21.57
N LEU A 509 -25.68 -28.43 -20.25
CA LEU A 509 -25.88 -29.54 -19.31
C LEU A 509 -27.11 -30.38 -19.71
N LYS A 510 -28.19 -29.72 -20.18
CA LYS A 510 -29.44 -30.35 -20.67
C LYS A 510 -29.25 -31.02 -22.04
N ASP A 511 -28.61 -30.35 -23.00
CA ASP A 511 -28.30 -30.88 -24.34
C ASP A 511 -27.46 -32.17 -24.24
N ASN A 512 -26.48 -32.20 -23.32
CA ASN A 512 -25.59 -33.35 -23.08
C ASN A 512 -26.22 -34.45 -22.19
N LYS A 513 -27.53 -34.39 -21.93
CA LYS A 513 -28.30 -35.42 -21.19
C LYS A 513 -27.69 -35.79 -19.82
N GLN A 514 -27.27 -34.81 -19.03
CA GLN A 514 -26.80 -35.05 -17.66
C GLN A 514 -27.97 -35.31 -16.70
N MET A 515 -28.64 -36.45 -16.88
CA MET A 515 -29.95 -36.76 -16.28
C MET A 515 -29.98 -36.65 -14.74
N GLY A 516 -28.86 -36.89 -14.06
CA GLY A 516 -28.75 -36.74 -12.60
C GLY A 516 -28.72 -35.29 -12.10
N LEU A 517 -28.80 -34.29 -12.98
CA LEU A 517 -28.96 -32.88 -12.60
C LEU A 517 -30.42 -32.42 -12.58
N GLN A 518 -31.36 -33.21 -13.09
CA GLN A 518 -32.78 -32.83 -13.18
C GLN A 518 -33.41 -32.49 -11.79
N PRO A 519 -34.49 -31.69 -11.76
CA PRO A 519 -35.05 -30.92 -12.88
C PRO A 519 -34.17 -29.70 -13.24
N TYR A 520 -34.09 -29.40 -14.53
CA TYR A 520 -33.50 -28.15 -15.02
C TYR A 520 -34.52 -27.00 -14.92
N PRO A 521 -34.09 -25.75 -14.72
CA PRO A 521 -34.99 -24.60 -14.72
C PRO A 521 -35.60 -24.37 -16.11
N GLU A 522 -36.80 -23.80 -16.15
CA GLU A 522 -37.46 -23.41 -17.39
C GLU A 522 -36.82 -22.15 -17.98
N ILE A 523 -35.79 -22.36 -18.80
CA ILE A 523 -35.12 -21.29 -19.53
C ILE A 523 -35.93 -20.98 -20.80
N LEU A 524 -36.56 -19.82 -20.82
CA LEU A 524 -37.17 -19.23 -22.01
C LEU A 524 -36.05 -18.79 -22.98
N VAL A 525 -35.64 -19.69 -23.86
CA VAL A 525 -34.70 -19.38 -24.95
C VAL A 525 -35.43 -18.60 -26.04
N VAL A 526 -35.08 -17.33 -26.22
CA VAL A 526 -35.50 -16.57 -27.42
C VAL A 526 -34.71 -17.11 -28.62
N SER A 527 -35.34 -18.02 -29.36
CA SER A 527 -34.77 -18.55 -30.60
C SER A 527 -34.82 -17.50 -31.71
N ARG A 528 -33.67 -16.90 -32.04
CA ARG A 528 -33.50 -16.29 -33.37
C ARG A 528 -33.53 -17.41 -34.41
N SER A 529 -34.60 -17.45 -35.19
CA SER A 529 -34.80 -18.39 -36.29
C SER A 529 -33.72 -18.24 -37.38
N PRO A 530 -33.29 -19.32 -38.05
CA PRO A 530 -32.35 -19.21 -39.17
C PRO A 530 -32.99 -18.49 -40.36
N SER A 531 -32.21 -17.64 -41.03
CA SER A 531 -32.65 -16.90 -42.21
C SER A 531 -33.02 -17.83 -43.36
N LEU A 532 -34.30 -17.84 -43.76
CA LEU A 532 -34.75 -18.44 -45.01
C LEU A 532 -34.26 -17.58 -46.18
N ASN A 533 -33.32 -18.12 -46.95
CA ASN A 533 -33.01 -17.62 -48.29
C ASN A 533 -34.10 -18.04 -49.29
N LEU A 534 -34.11 -17.38 -50.46
CA LEU A 534 -34.76 -17.79 -51.72
C LEU A 534 -36.31 -17.72 -51.77
N LEU A 535 -36.85 -16.65 -52.39
CA LEU A 535 -37.29 -16.69 -53.80
C LEU A 535 -37.99 -15.38 -54.26
N GLN A 536 -37.42 -14.81 -55.33
CA GLN A 536 -38.08 -14.36 -56.58
C GLN A 536 -39.29 -13.40 -56.61
N ASN A 537 -39.10 -12.37 -57.45
CA ASN A 537 -39.98 -11.87 -58.52
C ASN A 537 -41.14 -10.89 -58.25
N LYS A 538 -40.97 -9.73 -58.90
CA LYS A 538 -41.93 -9.01 -59.78
C LYS A 538 -43.08 -8.20 -59.19
N SER A 539 -43.05 -6.90 -59.56
CA SER A 539 -44.18 -6.07 -60.02
C SER A 539 -45.31 -5.77 -59.02
N MET A 540 -45.86 -4.56 -58.96
CA MET A 540 -45.81 -3.40 -59.88
C MET A 540 -45.31 -2.13 -59.19
#